data_AF-A0A259TGT8-F1
#
_entry.id   AF-A0A259TGT8-F1
#
_cell.length_a   1.000
_cell.length_b   1.000
_cell.length_c   1.000
_cell.angle_alpha   90.00
_cell.angle_beta   90.00
_cell.angle_gamma   90.00
#
_symmetry.space_group_name_H-M   'P 1'
#
loop_
_entity.id
_entity.type
_entity.pdbx_description
1 polymer ?
#
loop_
_entity_poly.entity_id
_entity_poly.type
_entity_poly.pdbx_seq_one_letter_code
_entity_poly.pdbx_strand_id
1 'polypeptide(L)'
;MAEQVKVSPQFKKLCTQFGKILGGESEVDAGPVCFVTRMTNLRATILRKRTRSPLVQMQMFSFESLDKSGRALCLGETAVHQNQVNQLMSNLRKRGIKVTAVHNHWLKEQPRLMYMHWESIDNPVAFARKTKESIKFLG
;
A
#
# COMPACT_ATOMS: atom_id res chain seq x y z
N MET A 1 3.79 -14.54 -22.14
CA MET A 1 4.36 -13.19 -21.89
C MET A 1 3.18 -12.28 -21.66
N ALA A 2 3.11 -11.60 -20.52
CA ALA A 2 1.99 -10.68 -20.25
C ALA A 2 1.98 -9.60 -21.34
N GLU A 3 0.83 -9.43 -21.98
CA GLU A 3 0.62 -8.44 -23.03
C GLU A 3 0.94 -7.05 -22.46
N GLN A 4 1.77 -6.25 -23.15
CA GLN A 4 2.11 -4.92 -22.66
C GLN A 4 0.84 -4.07 -22.58
N VAL A 5 0.41 -3.74 -21.37
CA VAL A 5 -0.78 -2.92 -21.14
C VAL A 5 -0.57 -1.55 -21.80
N LYS A 6 -1.43 -1.23 -22.77
CA LYS A 6 -1.40 0.05 -23.49
C LYS A 6 -2.03 1.14 -22.61
N VAL A 7 -1.17 1.91 -21.96
CA VAL A 7 -1.54 3.13 -21.22
C VAL A 7 -0.86 4.37 -21.79
N SER A 8 -1.43 5.54 -21.53
CA SER A 8 -0.86 6.81 -22.00
C SER A 8 0.52 7.06 -21.40
N PRO A 9 1.44 7.77 -22.10
CA PRO A 9 2.74 8.15 -21.54
C PRO A 9 2.64 8.92 -20.22
N GLN A 10 1.58 9.74 -20.07
CA GLN A 10 1.31 10.48 -18.85
C GLN A 10 0.96 9.55 -17.68
N PHE A 11 0.15 8.51 -17.91
CA PHE A 11 -0.16 7.51 -16.88
C PHE A 11 1.11 6.76 -16.46
N LYS A 12 1.95 6.35 -17.41
CA LYS A 12 3.25 5.69 -17.09
C LYS A 12 4.11 6.57 -16.20
N LYS A 13 4.28 7.84 -16.57
CA LYS A 13 5.06 8.81 -15.79
C LYS A 13 4.49 9.00 -14.38
N LEU A 14 3.18 9.10 -14.26
CA LEU A 14 2.49 9.21 -12.98
C LEU A 14 2.71 7.96 -12.11
N CYS A 15 2.63 6.76 -12.70
CA CYS A 15 2.87 5.51 -12.00
C CYS A 15 4.31 5.38 -11.50
N THR A 16 5.30 5.73 -12.33
CA THR A 16 6.71 5.80 -11.90
C THR A 16 6.91 6.78 -10.75
N GLN A 17 6.27 7.96 -10.80
CA GLN A 17 6.35 8.95 -9.73
C GLN A 17 5.71 8.44 -8.43
N PHE A 18 4.56 7.77 -8.54
CA PHE A 18 3.83 7.16 -7.44
C PHE A 18 4.71 6.12 -6.71
N GLY A 19 5.30 5.18 -7.46
CA GLY A 19 6.24 4.19 -6.93
C GLY A 19 7.46 4.81 -6.25
N LYS A 20 8.07 5.82 -6.88
CA LYS A 20 9.23 6.53 -6.31
C LYS A 20 8.93 7.18 -4.95
N ILE A 21 7.75 7.79 -4.77
CA ILE A 21 7.36 8.42 -3.50
C ILE A 21 7.14 7.37 -2.42
N LEU A 22 6.49 6.26 -2.75
CA LEU A 22 6.23 5.18 -1.82
C LEU A 22 7.52 4.40 -1.48
N GLY A 23 8.53 4.48 -2.35
CA GLY A 23 9.80 3.77 -2.22
C GLY A 23 9.63 2.29 -2.52
N GLY A 24 8.87 1.98 -3.58
CA GLY A 24 8.56 0.63 -4.04
C GLY A 24 8.70 0.50 -5.56
N GLU A 25 8.58 -0.73 -6.04
CA GLU A 25 8.58 -1.04 -7.47
C GLU A 25 7.16 -0.85 -8.02
N SER A 26 7.04 -0.17 -9.15
CA SER A 26 5.76 0.13 -9.78
C SER A 26 5.57 -0.66 -11.08
N GLU A 27 4.41 -1.25 -11.25
CA GLU A 27 3.98 -1.91 -12.48
C GLU A 27 2.60 -1.40 -12.93
N VAL A 28 2.26 -1.66 -14.19
CA VAL A 28 0.97 -1.28 -14.77
C VAL A 28 0.23 -2.53 -15.22
N ASP A 29 -0.89 -2.80 -14.57
CA ASP A 29 -1.77 -3.94 -14.84
C ASP A 29 -2.93 -3.58 -15.78
N ALA A 30 -3.56 -4.63 -16.33
CA ALA A 30 -4.75 -4.49 -17.17
C ALA A 30 -5.91 -3.88 -16.37
N GLY A 31 -6.63 -2.92 -16.94
CA GLY A 31 -7.70 -2.19 -16.22
C GLY A 31 -7.44 -0.70 -16.03
N PRO A 32 -6.53 -0.10 -16.80
CA PRO A 32 -5.23 0.41 -16.30
C PRO A 32 -5.14 0.67 -14.80
N VAL A 33 -4.36 -0.16 -14.10
CA VAL A 33 -4.04 0.02 -12.68
C VAL A 33 -2.54 0.27 -12.54
N CYS A 34 -2.14 1.30 -11.79
CA CYS A 34 -0.76 1.39 -11.32
C CYS A 34 -0.68 0.66 -9.98
N PHE A 35 0.13 -0.39 -9.91
CA PHE A 35 0.35 -1.17 -8.70
C PHE A 35 1.77 -0.97 -8.20
N VAL A 36 1.94 -0.77 -6.90
CA VAL A 36 3.23 -0.57 -6.26
C VAL A 36 3.39 -1.53 -5.11
N THR A 37 4.51 -2.25 -5.11
CA THR A 37 4.90 -3.13 -4.02
C THR A 37 6.16 -2.63 -3.33
N ARG A 38 6.22 -2.82 -2.02
CA ARG A 38 7.39 -2.47 -1.20
C ARG A 38 7.56 -3.50 -0.09
N MET A 39 8.76 -4.04 0.05
CA MET A 39 9.07 -4.93 1.18
C MET A 39 9.31 -4.13 2.46
N THR A 40 8.69 -4.55 3.55
CA THR A 40 8.96 -4.07 4.91
C THR A 40 9.95 -4.98 5.63
N ASN A 41 10.44 -4.57 6.80
CA ASN A 41 11.24 -5.42 7.68
C ASN A 41 10.40 -5.98 8.84
N LEU A 42 9.11 -6.25 8.63
CA LEU A 42 8.20 -6.69 9.70
C LEU A 42 8.70 -7.98 10.35
N ARG A 43 8.93 -7.92 11.67
CA ARG A 43 9.46 -9.05 12.45
C ARG A 43 8.34 -9.84 13.12
N ALA A 44 8.13 -11.06 12.66
CA ALA A 44 7.18 -12.03 13.19
C ALA A 44 7.60 -13.47 12.88
N THR A 45 7.04 -14.40 13.64
CA THR A 45 7.04 -15.83 13.39
C THR A 45 5.63 -16.31 13.08
N ILE A 46 5.49 -17.39 12.33
CA ILE A 46 4.23 -18.13 12.12
C ILE A 46 4.57 -19.60 12.41
N LEU A 47 3.78 -20.26 13.27
CA LEU A 47 4.10 -21.62 13.73
C LEU A 47 5.54 -21.73 14.28
N ARG A 48 5.98 -20.70 15.03
CA ARG A 48 7.34 -20.56 15.61
C ARG A 48 8.49 -20.49 14.58
N LYS A 49 8.20 -20.38 13.28
CA LYS A 49 9.21 -20.18 12.22
C LYS A 49 9.24 -18.72 11.79
N ARG A 50 10.44 -18.13 11.68
CA ARG A 50 10.61 -16.75 11.20
C ARG A 50 10.12 -16.66 9.74
N THR A 51 9.17 -15.76 9.48
CA THR A 51 8.71 -15.48 8.11
C THR A 51 9.49 -14.33 7.47
N ARG A 52 9.91 -14.54 6.22
CA ARG A 52 10.39 -13.51 5.28
C ARG A 52 9.52 -13.42 4.04
N SER A 53 8.36 -14.08 4.08
CA SER A 53 7.48 -14.19 2.92
C SER A 53 6.92 -12.81 2.54
N PRO A 54 6.87 -12.48 1.24
CA PRO A 54 6.14 -11.31 0.75
C PRO A 54 4.66 -11.31 1.16
N LEU A 55 4.06 -12.49 1.39
CA LEU A 55 2.69 -12.62 1.92
C LEU A 55 2.48 -11.97 3.31
N VAL A 56 3.56 -11.66 4.01
CA VAL A 56 3.54 -10.99 5.32
C VAL A 56 4.17 -9.60 5.24
N GLN A 57 5.29 -9.47 4.53
CA GLN A 57 6.11 -8.26 4.58
C GLN A 57 5.78 -7.24 3.51
N MET A 58 4.96 -7.59 2.50
CA MET A 58 4.66 -6.69 1.40
C MET A 58 3.69 -5.58 1.82
N GLN A 59 4.08 -4.36 1.52
CA GLN A 59 3.20 -3.20 1.39
C GLN A 59 2.73 -3.11 -0.05
N MET A 60 1.45 -2.87 -0.24
CA MET A 60 0.83 -2.76 -1.56
C MET A 60 0.07 -1.45 -1.64
N PHE A 61 0.19 -0.77 -2.77
CA PHE A 61 -0.51 0.47 -3.04
C PHE A 61 -0.96 0.49 -4.48
N SER A 62 -2.09 1.12 -4.77
CA SER A 62 -2.51 1.30 -6.15
C SER A 62 -3.19 2.62 -6.39
N PHE A 63 -3.25 3.00 -7.66
CA PHE A 63 -4.28 3.89 -8.14
C PHE A 63 -4.83 3.45 -9.49
N GLU A 64 -6.10 3.75 -9.73
CA GLU A 64 -6.81 3.44 -10.96
C GLU A 64 -7.97 4.44 -11.17
N SER A 65 -8.68 4.33 -12.30
CA SER A 65 -9.85 5.16 -12.59
C SER A 65 -9.55 6.68 -12.52
N LEU A 66 -8.44 7.11 -13.13
CA LEU A 66 -8.02 8.52 -13.16
C LEU A 66 -9.02 9.37 -13.95
N ASP A 67 -9.61 10.37 -13.30
CA ASP A 67 -10.58 11.28 -13.88
C ASP A 67 -9.95 12.53 -14.53
N LYS A 68 -10.79 13.37 -15.16
CA LYS A 68 -10.36 14.61 -15.83
C LYS A 68 -9.79 15.66 -14.86
N SER A 69 -10.09 15.57 -13.57
CA SER A 69 -9.55 16.45 -12.53
C SER A 69 -8.20 15.95 -11.98
N GLY A 70 -7.72 14.80 -12.46
CA GLY A 70 -6.48 14.18 -12.01
C GLY A 70 -6.62 13.46 -10.66
N ARG A 71 -7.85 13.11 -10.26
CA ARG A 71 -8.13 12.28 -9.08
C ARG A 71 -8.39 10.85 -9.51
N ALA A 72 -8.03 9.91 -8.65
CA ALA A 72 -8.12 8.47 -8.89
C ALA A 72 -8.66 7.78 -7.65
N LEU A 73 -9.19 6.56 -7.81
CA LEU A 73 -9.32 5.64 -6.70
C LEU A 73 -7.91 5.22 -6.28
N CYS A 74 -7.54 5.50 -5.03
CA CYS A 74 -6.24 5.13 -4.47
C CYS A 74 -6.43 4.20 -3.28
N LEU A 75 -5.70 3.08 -3.27
CA LEU A 75 -5.79 2.03 -2.27
C LEU A 75 -4.42 1.78 -1.64
N GLY A 76 -4.43 1.31 -0.38
CA GLY A 76 -3.22 0.84 0.28
C GLY A 76 -3.51 -0.25 1.29
N GLU A 77 -2.56 -1.17 1.41
CA GLU A 77 -2.56 -2.28 2.34
C GLU A 77 -1.19 -2.46 2.98
N THR A 78 -1.17 -2.78 4.27
CA THR A 78 0.03 -3.27 4.95
C THR A 78 -0.29 -4.12 6.15
N ALA A 79 0.59 -5.10 6.43
CA ALA A 79 0.65 -5.76 7.72
C ALA A 79 1.38 -4.88 8.76
N VAL A 80 0.92 -4.92 9.99
CA VAL A 80 1.48 -4.25 11.17
C VAL A 80 1.44 -5.18 12.39
N HIS A 81 2.22 -4.87 13.41
CA HIS A 81 1.99 -5.46 14.73
C HIS A 81 0.70 -4.89 15.33
N GLN A 82 -0.02 -5.69 16.13
CA GLN A 82 -1.29 -5.26 16.72
C GLN A 82 -1.16 -3.96 17.54
N ASN A 83 -0.06 -3.79 18.28
CA ASN A 83 0.21 -2.57 19.05
C ASN A 83 0.45 -1.31 18.18
N GLN A 84 0.67 -1.47 16.87
CA GLN A 84 0.88 -0.37 15.93
C GLN A 84 -0.40 0.05 15.19
N VAL A 85 -1.50 -0.71 15.32
CA VAL A 85 -2.76 -0.47 14.61
C VAL A 85 -3.28 0.95 14.85
N ASN A 86 -3.39 1.37 16.11
CA ASN A 86 -3.95 2.69 16.44
C ASN A 86 -3.07 3.83 15.94
N GLN A 87 -1.75 3.66 15.92
CA GLN A 87 -0.82 4.66 15.40
C GLN A 87 -0.98 4.85 13.89
N LEU A 88 -0.99 3.76 13.12
CA LEU A 88 -1.21 3.84 11.67
C LEU A 88 -2.59 4.42 11.35
N MET A 89 -3.64 3.93 12.01
CA MET A 89 -5.00 4.41 11.80
C MET A 89 -5.13 5.91 12.08
N SER A 90 -4.53 6.39 13.18
CA SER A 90 -4.54 7.80 13.52
C SER A 90 -3.76 8.64 12.52
N ASN A 91 -2.62 8.16 12.04
CA ASN A 91 -1.80 8.85 11.04
C ASN A 91 -2.54 9.02 9.71
N LEU A 92 -3.22 7.98 9.24
CA LEU A 92 -4.01 8.01 8.00
C LEU A 92 -5.19 8.97 8.13
N ARG A 93 -5.98 8.86 9.22
CA ARG A 93 -7.15 9.72 9.47
C ARG A 93 -6.78 11.20 9.59
N LYS A 94 -5.68 11.52 10.29
CA LYS A 94 -5.16 12.90 10.37
C LYS A 94 -4.81 13.51 9.01
N ARG A 95 -4.59 12.69 7.99
CA ARG A 95 -4.29 13.09 6.61
C ARG A 95 -5.49 12.94 5.68
N GLY A 96 -6.69 12.78 6.23
CA GLY A 96 -7.93 12.65 5.46
C GLY A 96 -8.02 11.37 4.64
N ILE A 97 -7.27 10.33 4.99
CA ILE A 97 -7.36 9.01 4.35
C ILE A 97 -8.29 8.12 5.17
N LYS A 98 -9.24 7.46 4.50
CA LYS A 98 -10.24 6.60 5.15
C LYS A 98 -9.65 5.22 5.38
N VAL A 99 -9.66 4.77 6.63
CA VAL A 99 -9.34 3.37 6.99
C VAL A 99 -10.62 2.54 6.88
N THR A 100 -10.59 1.46 6.10
CA THR A 100 -11.77 0.67 5.74
C THR A 100 -11.84 -0.68 6.43
N ALA A 101 -10.69 -1.35 6.61
CA ALA A 101 -10.64 -2.65 7.27
C ALA A 101 -9.41 -2.80 8.15
N VAL A 102 -9.59 -3.53 9.25
CA VAL A 102 -8.51 -4.04 10.10
C VAL A 102 -8.85 -5.49 10.45
N HIS A 103 -7.99 -6.43 10.09
CA HIS A 103 -8.21 -7.87 10.29
C HIS A 103 -6.89 -8.64 10.40
N ASN A 104 -6.93 -9.96 10.52
CA ASN A 104 -5.72 -10.80 10.50
C ASN A 104 -5.81 -11.85 9.38
N HIS A 105 -4.66 -12.20 8.77
CA HIS A 105 -4.57 -13.28 7.79
C HIS A 105 -4.05 -14.58 8.38
N TRP A 106 -3.21 -14.48 9.42
CA TRP A 106 -2.49 -15.62 10.01
C TRP A 106 -3.04 -15.99 11.38
N LEU A 107 -2.77 -17.24 11.76
CA LEU A 107 -2.98 -17.80 13.09
C LEU A 107 -1.64 -18.33 13.62
N LYS A 108 -1.49 -18.36 14.95
CA LYS A 108 -0.27 -18.82 15.65
C LYS A 108 0.99 -18.03 15.25
N GLU A 109 0.80 -16.76 14.96
CA GLU A 109 1.81 -15.75 14.72
C GLU A 109 2.28 -15.08 16.02
N GLN A 110 3.53 -14.63 16.06
CA GLN A 110 4.05 -13.83 17.16
C GLN A 110 5.14 -12.86 16.67
N PRO A 111 5.06 -11.55 16.98
CA PRO A 111 3.93 -10.83 17.59
C PRO A 111 2.63 -10.95 16.79
N ARG A 112 1.47 -10.67 17.41
CA ARG A 112 0.16 -10.64 16.72
C ARG A 112 0.23 -9.71 15.50
N LEU A 113 -0.02 -10.27 14.33
CA LEU A 113 -0.07 -9.56 13.06
C LEU A 113 -1.50 -9.11 12.76
N MET A 114 -1.64 -7.86 12.30
CA MET A 114 -2.88 -7.29 11.79
C MET A 114 -2.61 -6.70 10.41
N TYR A 115 -3.63 -6.65 9.56
CA TYR A 115 -3.62 -6.07 8.23
C TYR A 115 -4.57 -4.90 8.22
N MET A 116 -4.15 -3.79 7.62
CA MET A 116 -4.96 -2.59 7.51
C MET A 116 -5.11 -2.21 6.05
N HIS A 117 -6.34 -1.85 5.69
CA HIS A 117 -6.73 -1.38 4.37
C HIS A 117 -7.22 0.06 4.46
N TRP A 118 -6.85 0.88 3.49
CA TRP A 118 -7.31 2.26 3.40
C TRP A 118 -7.53 2.71 1.97
N GLU A 119 -8.42 3.69 1.80
CA GLU A 119 -8.86 4.20 0.51
C GLU A 119 -8.98 5.73 0.50
N SER A 120 -8.86 6.30 -0.69
CA SER A 120 -9.16 7.71 -0.94
C SER A 120 -9.45 7.94 -2.42
N ILE A 121 -10.37 8.85 -2.73
CA ILE A 121 -10.42 9.47 -4.07
C ILE A 121 -9.49 10.69 -4.03
N ASP A 122 -8.35 10.64 -4.68
CA ASP A 122 -7.32 11.68 -4.53
C ASP A 122 -6.41 11.79 -5.75
N ASN A 123 -5.64 12.87 -5.84
CA ASN A 123 -4.50 12.90 -6.73
C ASN A 123 -3.48 11.83 -6.30
N PRO A 124 -3.02 10.93 -7.20
CA PRO A 124 -2.12 9.84 -6.81
C PRO A 124 -0.83 10.28 -6.13
N VAL A 125 -0.25 11.41 -6.54
CA VAL A 125 0.98 11.94 -5.93
C VAL A 125 0.70 12.46 -4.51
N ALA A 126 -0.44 13.11 -4.28
CA ALA A 126 -0.85 13.55 -2.95
C ALA A 126 -1.13 12.35 -2.03
N PHE A 127 -1.87 11.34 -2.52
CA PHE A 127 -2.10 10.10 -1.79
C PHE A 127 -0.78 9.43 -1.42
N ALA A 128 0.15 9.25 -2.38
CA ALA A 128 1.44 8.61 -2.13
C ALA A 128 2.23 9.31 -1.01
N ARG A 129 2.28 10.64 -1.00
CA ARG A 129 2.97 11.41 0.04
C ARG A 129 2.31 11.23 1.41
N LYS A 130 0.99 11.37 1.48
CA LYS A 130 0.24 11.21 2.73
C LYS A 130 0.37 9.79 3.29
N THR A 131 0.31 8.79 2.42
CA THR A 131 0.52 7.39 2.76
C THR A 131 1.95 7.17 3.25
N LYS A 132 2.97 7.64 2.52
CA LYS A 132 4.38 7.50 2.91
C LYS A 132 4.67 8.08 4.29
N GLU A 133 4.15 9.27 4.58
CA GLU A 133 4.27 9.88 5.90
C GLU A 133 3.51 9.11 6.99
N SER A 134 2.40 8.47 6.65
CA SER A 134 1.60 7.69 7.62
C SER A 134 2.30 6.40 8.04
N ILE A 135 3.03 5.78 7.12
CA ILE A 135 3.72 4.49 7.32
C ILE A 135 5.20 4.65 7.68
N LYS A 136 5.72 5.88 7.79
CA LYS A 136 7.16 6.15 8.03
C LYS A 136 7.75 5.41 9.23
N PHE A 137 6.95 5.20 10.27
CA PHE A 137 7.37 4.48 11.48
C PHE A 137 7.52 2.95 11.30
N LEU A 138 7.02 2.42 10.18
CA LEU A 138 7.16 1.01 9.80
C LEU A 138 8.48 0.72 9.07
N GLY A 139 9.32 1.75 8.90
CA GLY A 139 10.56 1.73 8.12
C GLY A 139 10.33 1.89 6.63
#